data_AF-A0A359M737-F1
#
_entry.id   AF-A0A359M737-F1
#
_cell.length_a   1.000
_cell.length_b   1.000
_cell.length_c   1.000
_cell.angle_alpha   90.00
_cell.angle_beta   90.00
_cell.angle_gamma   90.00
#
_symmetry.space_group_name_H-M   'P 1'
#
loop_
_entity.id
_entity.type
_entity.pdbx_description
1 polymer ?
#
loop_
_entity_poly.entity_id
_entity_poly.type
_entity_poly.pdbx_seq_one_letter_code
_entity_poly.pdbx_strand_id
1 'polypeptide(L)'
;MEDIKYLMLSPTSRCNLACEKCNRKGSGTDFPWDDYKAIIFSSFPNLNFAKLQGMGEPFMAKDLGRMAKELKDHYPGIKTLTITNGTLN
;
A
#
# COMPACT_ATOMS: atom_id res chain seq x y z
N MET A 1 18.10 -16.41 -0.12
CA MET A 1 17.45 -15.10 0.08
C MET A 1 16.71 -15.20 1.40
N GLU A 2 16.95 -14.30 2.34
CA GLU A 2 16.25 -14.34 3.62
C GLU A 2 14.75 -14.10 3.44
N ASP A 3 13.96 -14.67 4.34
CA ASP A 3 12.51 -14.57 4.33
C ASP A 3 12.06 -13.13 4.65
N ILE A 4 11.41 -12.46 3.70
CA ILE A 4 10.95 -11.08 3.85
C ILE A 4 9.63 -11.08 4.63
N LYS A 5 9.66 -10.45 5.81
CA LYS A 5 8.50 -10.40 6.72
C LYS A 5 7.80 -9.04 6.76
N TYR A 6 8.48 -7.99 6.33
CA TYR A 6 7.97 -6.62 6.30
C TYR A 6 7.89 -6.11 4.87
N LEU A 7 6.71 -5.64 4.46
CA LEU A 7 6.46 -5.03 3.17
C LEU A 7 6.02 -3.58 3.33
N MET A 8 6.58 -2.67 2.53
CA MET A 8 5.98 -1.35 2.28
C MET A 8 5.58 -1.26 0.81
N LEU A 9 4.31 -1.00 0.56
CA LEU A 9 3.73 -0.88 -0.77
C LEU A 9 2.99 0.45 -0.90
N SER A 10 3.23 1.19 -1.97
CA SER A 10 2.47 2.40 -2.32
C SER A 10 1.17 2.00 -3.03
N PRO A 11 -0.02 2.14 -2.42
CA PRO A 11 -1.29 1.77 -3.05
C PRO A 11 -1.64 2.70 -4.20
N THR A 12 -1.20 3.96 -4.08
CA THR A 12 -1.29 4.99 -5.09
C THR A 12 -0.14 5.97 -4.93
N SER A 13 0.21 6.64 -6.02
CA SER A 13 1.06 7.83 -6.02
C SER A 13 0.25 9.12 -6.25
N ARG A 14 -1.09 9.05 -6.31
CA ARG A 14 -1.97 10.22 -6.34
C ARG A 14 -2.09 10.82 -4.94
N CYS A 15 -2.18 12.14 -4.85
CA CYS A 15 -2.43 12.86 -3.60
C CYS A 15 -3.24 14.12 -3.88
N ASN A 16 -4.15 14.46 -2.97
CA ASN A 16 -5.01 15.63 -3.05
C ASN A 16 -4.39 16.91 -2.45
N LEU A 17 -3.18 16.80 -1.89
CA LEU A 17 -2.42 17.94 -1.36
C LEU A 17 -1.13 18.19 -2.17
N ALA A 18 -0.65 19.43 -2.07
CA ALA A 18 0.61 19.91 -2.64
C ALA A 18 1.48 20.52 -1.53
N CYS A 19 1.85 19.70 -0.53
CA CYS A 19 2.60 20.16 0.63
C CYS A 19 3.96 20.76 0.21
N GLU A 20 4.36 21.86 0.84
CA GLU A 20 5.58 22.63 0.47
C GLU A 20 6.86 21.78 0.45
N LYS A 21 6.97 20.79 1.34
CA LYS A 21 8.14 19.89 1.45
C LYS A 21 7.94 18.53 0.77
N CYS A 22 6.87 18.34 0.00
CA CYS A 22 6.62 17.09 -0.70
C CYS A 22 7.51 16.99 -1.95
N ASN A 23 8.24 15.87 -2.10
CA ASN A 23 9.06 15.60 -3.29
C ASN A 23 8.32 14.78 -4.37
N ARG A 24 7.00 14.59 -4.25
CA ARG A 24 6.17 13.89 -5.23
C ARG A 24 6.20 14.63 -6.58
N LYS A 25 6.38 13.89 -7.67
CA LYS A 25 6.38 14.42 -9.05
C LYS A 25 5.27 13.76 -9.88
N GLY A 26 4.68 14.53 -10.81
CA GLY A 26 3.67 14.02 -11.75
C GLY A 26 2.26 13.84 -11.17
N SER A 27 1.34 13.37 -12.01
CA SER A 27 -0.09 13.20 -11.69
C SER A 27 -0.39 11.98 -10.80
N GLY A 28 0.53 11.02 -10.74
CA GLY A 28 0.38 9.78 -9.96
C GLY A 28 -0.56 8.76 -10.59
N THR A 29 -0.39 7.50 -10.21
CA THR A 29 -1.15 6.33 -10.64
C THR A 29 -1.44 5.41 -9.45
N ASP A 30 -2.49 4.60 -9.56
CA ASP A 30 -2.79 3.53 -8.60
C ASP A 30 -1.96 2.28 -8.93
N PHE A 31 -1.64 1.49 -7.91
CA PHE A 31 -1.04 0.19 -8.10
C PHE A 31 -2.07 -0.76 -8.75
N PRO A 32 -1.77 -1.40 -9.89
CA PRO A 32 -2.72 -2.27 -10.56
C PRO A 32 -3.12 -3.46 -9.69
N TRP A 33 -4.43 -3.73 -9.62
CA TRP A 33 -4.97 -4.77 -8.75
C TRP A 33 -4.46 -6.19 -9.08
N ASP A 34 -4.36 -6.53 -10.36
CA ASP A 34 -3.96 -7.87 -10.76
C ASP A 34 -2.47 -8.13 -10.47
N ASP A 35 -1.64 -7.10 -10.68
CA ASP A 35 -0.22 -7.13 -10.30
C ASP A 35 -0.06 -7.26 -8.79
N TYR A 36 -0.91 -6.61 -7.99
CA TYR A 36 -0.86 -6.68 -6.54
C TYR A 36 -0.97 -8.12 -6.05
N LYS A 37 -2.02 -8.84 -6.47
CA LYS A 37 -2.22 -10.23 -6.06
C LYS A 37 -1.09 -11.13 -6.55
N ALA A 38 -0.70 -10.97 -7.82
CA ALA A 38 0.30 -11.81 -8.44
C ALA A 38 1.67 -11.67 -7.76
N ILE A 39 2.11 -10.43 -7.50
CA ILE A 39 3.42 -10.16 -6.94
C ILE A 39 3.46 -10.49 -5.45
N ILE A 40 2.50 -9.98 -4.67
CA ILE A 40 2.60 -10.04 -3.21
C ILE A 40 2.57 -11.50 -2.71
N PHE A 41 1.58 -12.28 -3.15
CA PHE A 41 1.37 -13.63 -2.61
C PHE A 41 2.35 -14.66 -3.16
N SER A 42 2.93 -14.43 -4.35
CA SER A 42 3.97 -15.33 -4.89
C SER A 42 5.37 -15.02 -4.34
N SER A 43 5.65 -13.75 -4.02
CA SER A 43 7.00 -13.31 -3.66
C SER A 43 7.26 -13.30 -2.15
N PHE A 44 6.21 -13.15 -1.34
CA PHE A 44 6.36 -12.94 0.10
C PHE A 44 5.49 -13.92 0.91
N PRO A 45 5.86 -15.21 0.99
CA PRO A 45 5.00 -16.24 1.60
C PRO A 45 4.78 -16.08 3.11
N ASN A 46 5.65 -15.36 3.84
CA ASN A 46 5.61 -15.26 5.30
C ASN A 46 5.54 -13.81 5.83
N LEU A 47 4.80 -12.93 5.14
CA LEU A 47 4.63 -11.55 5.63
C LEU A 47 3.93 -11.51 6.99
N ASN A 48 4.48 -10.71 7.90
CA ASN A 48 3.89 -10.46 9.23
C ASN A 48 3.52 -8.97 9.44
N PHE A 49 4.01 -8.08 8.57
CA PHE A 49 3.70 -6.67 8.62
C PHE A 49 3.65 -6.07 7.22
N ALA A 50 2.59 -5.32 6.93
CA ALA A 50 2.41 -4.62 5.66
C ALA A 50 2.05 -3.15 5.90
N LYS A 51 2.84 -2.26 5.31
CA LYS A 51 2.61 -0.82 5.29
C LYS A 51 2.07 -0.41 3.93
N LEU A 52 0.78 -0.07 3.86
CA LEU A 52 0.13 0.42 2.66
C LEU A 52 0.27 1.95 2.60
N GLN A 53 1.44 2.41 2.18
CA GLN A 53 1.76 3.84 2.10
C GLN A 53 2.76 4.13 0.99
N GLY A 54 2.85 5.40 0.60
CA GLY A 54 3.93 5.90 -0.23
C GLY A 54 3.94 7.42 -0.24
N MET A 55 4.28 7.99 -1.39
CA MET A 55 4.26 9.44 -1.61
C MET A 55 2.85 10.00 -1.87
N GLY A 56 1.91 9.13 -2.24
CA GLY A 56 0.50 9.47 -2.43
C GLY A 56 -0.29 9.53 -1.12
N GLU A 57 -1.56 9.93 -1.21
CA GLU A 57 -2.54 9.78 -0.15
C GLU A 57 -3.22 8.41 -0.29
N PRO A 58 -3.00 7.45 0.64
CA PRO A 58 -3.52 6.09 0.51
C PRO A 58 -5.04 6.04 0.32
N PHE A 59 -5.82 6.91 0.95
CA PHE A 59 -7.28 6.93 0.80
C PHE A 59 -7.76 7.42 -0.57
N MET A 60 -6.88 7.88 -1.46
CA MET A 60 -7.23 8.07 -2.87
C MET A 60 -7.19 6.79 -3.70
N ALA A 61 -6.49 5.74 -3.23
CA ALA A 61 -6.35 4.49 -3.97
C ALA A 61 -7.67 3.74 -4.03
N LYS A 62 -8.11 3.38 -5.24
CA LYS A 62 -9.39 2.69 -5.47
C LYS A 62 -9.53 1.40 -4.66
N ASP A 63 -8.44 0.64 -4.55
CA ASP A 63 -8.44 -0.72 -4.01
C ASP A 63 -7.82 -0.83 -2.61
N LEU A 64 -7.56 0.26 -1.89
CA LEU A 64 -6.87 0.21 -0.59
C LEU A 64 -7.54 -0.74 0.42
N GLY A 65 -8.86 -0.62 0.59
CA GLY A 65 -9.62 -1.49 1.51
C GLY A 65 -9.55 -2.95 1.08
N ARG A 66 -9.58 -3.21 -0.24
CA ARG A 66 -9.45 -4.55 -0.82
C ARG A 66 -8.05 -5.14 -0.58
N MET A 67 -7.00 -4.35 -0.78
CA MET A 67 -5.62 -4.73 -0.48
C MET A 67 -5.45 -5.11 1.00
N ALA A 68 -5.93 -4.25 1.91
CA ALA A 68 -5.83 -4.50 3.35
C ALA A 68 -6.61 -5.77 3.76
N LYS A 69 -7.77 -6.02 3.15
CA LYS A 69 -8.56 -7.23 3.38
C LYS A 69 -7.81 -8.49 2.90
N GLU A 70 -7.34 -8.52 1.66
CA GLU A 70 -6.65 -9.70 1.12
C GLU A 70 -5.38 -10.04 1.92
N LEU A 71 -4.63 -9.03 2.40
CA LEU A 71 -3.49 -9.28 3.29
C LEU A 71 -3.91 -10.02 4.55
N LYS A 72 -4.98 -9.56 5.21
CA LYS A 72 -5.47 -10.18 6.45
C LYS A 72 -6.06 -11.57 6.22
N ASP A 73 -6.69 -11.78 5.07
CA ASP A 73 -7.25 -13.07 4.69
C ASP A 73 -6.14 -14.09 4.36
N HIS A 74 -5.08 -13.66 3.66
CA HIS A 74 -3.99 -14.53 3.22
C HIS A 74 -2.92 -14.80 4.27
N TYR A 75 -2.64 -13.81 5.14
CA TYR A 75 -1.61 -13.89 6.18
C TYR A 75 -2.23 -13.80 7.57
N PRO A 76 -2.49 -14.94 8.24
CA PRO A 76 -3.05 -14.96 9.59
C PRO A 76 -2.20 -14.14 10.58
N GLY A 77 -2.81 -13.18 11.25
CA GLY A 77 -2.15 -12.35 12.26
C GLY A 77 -1.27 -11.22 11.70
N ILE A 78 -1.28 -10.97 10.38
CA ILE A 78 -0.55 -9.86 9.79
C ILE A 78 -1.01 -8.52 10.37
N LYS A 79 -0.05 -7.64 10.66
CA LYS A 79 -0.32 -6.25 11.04
C LYS A 79 -0.31 -5.37 9.78
N THR A 80 -1.40 -4.63 9.57
CA THR A 80 -1.51 -3.67 8.48
C THR A 80 -1.46 -2.24 9.02
N LEU A 81 -0.67 -1.37 8.39
CA LEU A 81 -0.59 0.05 8.73
C LEU A 81 -0.67 0.93 7.48
N THR A 82 -1.32 2.08 7.59
CA THR A 82 -1.25 3.15 6.59
C THR A 82 -0.98 4.48 7.28
N ILE A 83 -0.45 5.45 6.54
CA ILE A 83 -0.26 6.83 7.01
C ILE A 83 -1.02 7.72 6.04
N THR A 84 -1.96 8.50 6.58
CA THR A 84 -2.84 9.39 5.81
C THR A 84 -2.59 10.84 6.22
N ASN A 85 -2.85 11.76 5.29
CA ASN A 85 -2.94 13.19 5.57
C ASN A 85 -4.23 13.59 6.32
N GLY A 86 -5.17 12.66 6.50
CA GLY A 86 -6.38 12.85 7.31
C GLY A 86 -7.49 13.66 6.64
N THR A 87 -7.39 13.95 5.35
CA THR A 87 -8.39 14.75 4.62
C THR A 87 -9.45 13.91 3.90
N LEU A 88 -9.28 12.58 3.88
CA LEU A 88 -10.17 11.60 3.25
C LEU A 88 -10.46 10.48 4.25
N ASN A 89 -11.54 9.73 4.03
CA ASN A 89 -12.04 8.69 4.93
C ASN A 89 -12.78 7.59 4.16
#